data_AF-A0A954UA07-F1
#
_entry.id   AF-A0A954UA07-F1
#
_cell.length_a   1.000
_cell.length_b   1.000
_cell.length_c   1.000
_cell.angle_alpha   90.00
_cell.angle_beta   90.00
_cell.angle_gamma   90.00
#
_symmetry.space_group_name_H-M   'P 1'
#
loop_
_entity.id
_entity.type
_entity.pdbx_description
1 polymer ?
#
loop_
_entity_poly.entity_id
_entity_poly.type
_entity_poly.pdbx_seq_one_letter_code
_entity_poly.pdbx_strand_id
1 'polypeptide(L)'
;MSVTWLGMLMIVCWVLTLIGGMGVHVLEHFNGRKLEAYCRMRRQPQRFGEILDEYEEVSVAAQYLLLFGLVVGSLAAGAWFFTSGEVEHRDGRLWTEVSNLKIFGWVVSWLVLLTLAGLWLPRMAVRYSSSFFLYHSWPFWRGLAVLAGPFLGLGDVFTWVGQRLTDEPEDDSYEEEMIEDEIRTMITAGQRDGLFSDGVPEMIQGVMDLDENDVQSIMTPRSLLDAVSLEMPWDDVVR
;
A
#
# COMPACT_ATOMS: atom_id res chain seq x y z
N MET A 1 37.10 -20.29 6.55
CA MET A 1 36.51 -19.12 7.24
C MET A 1 35.51 -18.35 6.37
N SER A 2 35.69 -18.29 5.04
CA SER A 2 34.77 -17.61 4.12
C SER A 2 33.39 -18.27 4.02
N VAL A 3 33.35 -19.60 3.92
CA VAL A 3 32.09 -20.35 3.76
C VAL A 3 31.17 -20.15 4.97
N THR A 4 31.62 -20.42 6.20
CA THR A 4 30.80 -20.22 7.42
C THR A 4 30.22 -18.81 7.58
N TRP A 5 30.92 -17.77 7.10
CA TRP A 5 30.45 -16.39 7.12
C TRP A 5 29.32 -16.14 6.13
N LEU A 6 29.43 -16.70 4.91
CA LEU A 6 28.37 -16.66 3.90
C LEU A 6 27.10 -17.35 4.39
N GLY A 7 27.23 -18.43 5.16
CA GLY A 7 26.09 -19.16 5.72
C GLY A 7 25.36 -18.37 6.80
N MET A 8 26.10 -17.68 7.69
CA MET A 8 25.50 -16.76 8.67
C MET A 8 24.79 -15.59 7.98
N LEU A 9 25.41 -15.02 6.95
CA LEU A 9 24.82 -13.93 6.16
C LEU A 9 23.52 -14.38 5.49
N MET A 10 23.49 -15.60 4.92
CA MET A 10 22.29 -16.16 4.30
C MET A 10 21.14 -16.32 5.31
N ILE A 11 21.42 -16.80 6.53
CA ILE A 11 20.41 -16.93 7.60
C ILE A 11 19.88 -15.55 8.01
N VAL A 12 20.76 -14.56 8.18
CA VAL A 12 20.37 -13.19 8.53
C VAL A 12 19.49 -12.58 7.44
N CYS A 13 19.85 -12.72 6.17
CA CYS A 13 19.02 -12.27 5.05
C CYS A 13 17.67 -12.98 5.05
N TRP A 14 17.63 -14.27 5.34
CA TRP A 14 16.37 -15.02 5.38
C TRP A 14 15.43 -14.54 6.49
N VAL A 15 15.98 -14.24 7.67
CA VAL A 15 15.23 -13.65 8.78
C VAL A 15 14.72 -12.25 8.42
N LEU A 16 15.54 -11.41 7.78
CA LEU A 16 15.11 -10.10 7.31
C LEU A 16 13.97 -10.20 6.29
N THR A 17 14.05 -11.12 5.32
CA THR A 17 12.99 -11.36 4.34
C THR A 17 11.68 -11.79 5.01
N LEU A 18 11.75 -12.66 6.03
CA LEU A 18 10.57 -13.07 6.80
C LEU A 18 9.95 -11.91 7.56
N ILE A 19 10.77 -11.07 8.19
CA ILE A 19 10.29 -9.89 8.92
C ILE A 19 9.62 -8.94 7.94
N GLY A 20 10.29 -8.55 6.85
CA GLY A 20 9.74 -7.65 5.82
C GLY A 20 8.43 -8.18 5.23
N GLY A 21 8.37 -9.48 4.90
CA GLY A 21 7.15 -10.11 4.40
C GLY A 21 5.99 -10.10 5.39
N MET A 22 6.27 -10.28 6.67
CA MET A 22 5.25 -10.09 7.72
C MET A 22 4.79 -8.64 7.81
N GLY A 23 5.71 -7.67 7.73
CA GLY A 23 5.37 -6.24 7.74
C GLY A 23 4.41 -5.85 6.63
N VAL A 24 4.81 -6.13 5.38
CA VAL A 24 3.99 -5.86 4.18
C VAL A 24 2.61 -6.51 4.33
N HIS A 25 2.56 -7.78 4.69
CA HIS A 25 1.28 -8.48 4.71
C HIS A 25 0.35 -8.06 5.86
N VAL A 26 0.89 -7.66 7.02
CA VAL A 26 0.09 -7.09 8.12
C VAL A 26 -0.46 -5.71 7.74
N LEU A 27 0.36 -4.88 7.09
CA LEU A 27 0.02 -3.50 6.72
C LEU A 27 -0.89 -3.39 5.50
N GLU A 28 -0.82 -4.34 4.56
CA GLU A 28 -1.73 -4.35 3.41
C GLU A 28 -3.11 -4.94 3.73
N HIS A 29 -3.20 -5.86 4.70
CA HIS A 29 -4.42 -6.62 4.97
C HIS A 29 -5.07 -6.31 6.33
N PHE A 30 -4.71 -5.20 6.99
CA PHE A 30 -5.38 -4.83 8.23
C PHE A 30 -6.80 -4.33 7.95
N ASN A 31 -7.72 -4.70 8.83
CA ASN A 31 -9.09 -4.21 8.76
C ASN A 31 -9.20 -2.95 9.63
N GLY A 32 -9.29 -1.77 9.00
CA GLY A 32 -9.37 -0.48 9.68
C GLY A 32 -10.40 -0.44 10.80
N ARG A 33 -11.60 -1.02 10.59
CA ARG A 33 -12.67 -1.07 11.59
C ARG A 33 -12.30 -1.87 12.84
N LYS A 34 -11.56 -2.98 12.68
CA LYS A 34 -11.09 -3.78 13.84
C LYS A 34 -10.00 -3.05 14.61
N LEU A 35 -9.11 -2.35 13.90
CA LEU A 35 -8.05 -1.55 14.51
C LEU A 35 -8.64 -0.35 15.27
N GLU A 36 -9.59 0.36 14.67
CA GLU A 36 -10.31 1.47 15.29
C GLU A 36 -11.03 1.02 16.57
N ALA A 37 -11.78 -0.08 16.49
CA ALA A 37 -12.45 -0.66 17.65
C ALA A 37 -11.45 -1.01 18.78
N TYR A 38 -10.29 -1.58 18.43
CA TYR A 38 -9.23 -1.91 19.39
C TYR A 38 -8.60 -0.67 20.03
N CYS A 39 -8.26 0.35 19.25
CA CYS A 39 -7.69 1.61 19.72
C CYS A 39 -8.67 2.40 20.61
N ARG A 40 -9.97 2.36 20.27
CA ARG A 40 -11.04 2.96 21.06
C ARG A 40 -11.24 2.24 22.39
N MET A 41 -11.19 0.91 22.41
CA MET A 41 -11.20 0.12 23.65
C MET A 41 -9.99 0.41 24.56
N ARG A 42 -8.84 0.73 23.98
CA ARG A 42 -7.60 1.10 24.70
C ARG A 42 -7.50 2.60 25.06
N ARG A 43 -8.54 3.41 24.81
CA ARG A 43 -8.59 4.87 25.06
C ARG A 43 -7.48 5.69 24.36
N GLN A 44 -6.95 5.21 23.24
CA GLN A 44 -5.94 5.95 22.46
C GLN A 44 -6.40 6.13 21.00
N PRO A 45 -7.38 7.01 20.73
CA PRO A 45 -7.83 7.29 19.37
C PRO A 45 -6.75 8.00 18.53
N GLN A 46 -5.86 8.78 19.16
CA GLN A 46 -4.77 9.51 18.48
C GLN A 46 -3.81 8.56 17.75
N ARG A 47 -3.52 7.38 18.32
CA ARG A 47 -2.66 6.38 17.68
C ARG A 47 -3.28 5.75 16.44
N PHE A 48 -4.60 5.76 16.31
CA PHE A 48 -5.24 5.23 15.11
C PHE A 48 -4.98 6.16 13.92
N GLY A 49 -5.11 7.48 14.11
CA GLY A 49 -4.75 8.48 13.09
C GLY A 49 -3.28 8.39 12.69
N GLU A 50 -2.36 8.40 13.68
CA GLU A 50 -0.92 8.28 13.41
C GLU A 50 -0.55 7.00 12.64
N ILE A 51 -1.22 5.87 12.92
CA ILE A 51 -1.02 4.64 12.15
C ILE A 51 -1.53 4.79 10.71
N LEU A 52 -2.70 5.42 10.52
CA LEU A 52 -3.30 5.62 9.20
C LEU A 52 -2.56 6.65 8.34
N ASP A 53 -1.86 7.59 8.96
CA ASP A 53 -1.09 8.61 8.23
C ASP A 53 0.27 8.03 7.79
N GLU A 54 0.93 7.23 8.64
CA GLU A 54 2.26 6.69 8.36
C GLU A 54 2.25 5.27 7.73
N TYR A 55 1.10 4.59 7.61
CA TYR A 55 1.08 3.18 7.18
C TYR A 55 1.68 2.95 5.79
N GLU A 56 1.48 3.90 4.87
CA GLU A 56 1.93 3.77 3.48
C GLU A 56 3.45 3.79 3.41
N GLU A 57 4.10 4.81 4.00
CA GLU A 57 5.56 4.90 4.13
C GLU A 57 6.16 3.65 4.81
N VAL A 58 5.50 3.19 5.88
CA VAL A 58 5.94 2.02 6.64
C VAL A 58 5.79 0.73 5.83
N SER A 59 4.75 0.62 5.00
CA SER A 59 4.52 -0.53 4.13
C SER A 59 5.57 -0.60 3.02
N VAL A 60 5.90 0.53 2.41
CA VAL A 60 6.95 0.66 1.39
C VAL A 60 8.32 0.33 2.00
N ALA A 61 8.62 0.81 3.21
CA ALA A 61 9.85 0.47 3.92
C ALA A 61 9.96 -1.05 4.19
N ALA A 62 8.87 -1.70 4.61
CA ALA A 62 8.84 -3.14 4.80
C ALA A 62 9.04 -3.91 3.48
N GLN A 63 8.51 -3.38 2.37
CA GLN A 63 8.69 -3.93 1.03
C GLN A 63 10.15 -3.83 0.57
N TYR A 64 10.80 -2.69 0.78
CA TYR A 64 12.23 -2.56 0.50
C TYR A 64 13.09 -3.51 1.34
N LEU A 65 12.75 -3.70 2.61
CA LEU A 65 13.45 -4.66 3.47
C LEU A 65 13.29 -6.11 2.97
N LEU A 66 12.08 -6.48 2.51
CA LEU A 66 11.84 -7.78 1.86
C LEU A 66 12.68 -7.93 0.59
N LEU A 67 12.65 -6.94 -0.31
CA LEU A 67 13.39 -6.98 -1.57
C LEU A 67 14.89 -7.05 -1.35
N PHE A 68 15.41 -6.27 -0.40
CA PHE A 68 16.82 -6.29 -0.04
C PHE A 68 17.24 -7.66 0.52
N GLY A 69 16.44 -8.24 1.43
CA GLY A 69 16.68 -9.58 1.95
C GLY A 69 16.68 -10.65 0.85
N LEU A 70 15.78 -10.53 -0.13
CA LEU A 70 15.69 -11.45 -1.27
C LEU A 70 16.89 -11.32 -2.22
N VAL A 71 17.27 -10.09 -2.58
CA VAL A 71 18.40 -9.83 -3.48
C VAL A 71 19.71 -10.24 -2.84
N VAL A 72 19.99 -9.78 -1.62
CA VAL A 72 21.25 -10.10 -0.91
C VAL A 72 21.29 -11.58 -0.57
N GLY A 73 20.16 -12.17 -0.14
CA GLY A 73 20.06 -13.61 0.09
C GLY A 73 20.38 -14.41 -1.18
N SER A 74 19.88 -13.99 -2.34
CA SER A 74 20.14 -14.63 -3.64
C SER A 74 21.61 -14.54 -4.04
N LEU A 75 22.24 -13.37 -3.87
CA LEU A 75 23.67 -13.19 -4.13
C LEU A 75 24.54 -14.04 -3.19
N ALA A 76 24.18 -14.11 -1.90
CA ALA A 76 24.88 -14.93 -0.91
C ALA A 76 24.72 -16.43 -1.19
N ALA A 77 23.53 -16.87 -1.60
CA ALA A 77 23.27 -18.24 -2.01
C ALA A 77 24.08 -18.60 -3.27
N GLY A 78 24.14 -17.72 -4.27
CA GLY A 78 24.96 -17.89 -5.45
C GLY A 78 26.45 -18.00 -5.11
N ALA A 79 26.97 -17.09 -4.28
CA ALA A 79 28.35 -17.13 -3.80
C ALA A 79 28.67 -18.41 -3.00
N TRP A 80 27.73 -18.89 -2.19
CA TRP A 80 27.86 -20.16 -1.51
C TRP A 80 27.93 -21.32 -2.52
N PHE A 81 27.04 -21.37 -3.51
CA PHE A 81 27.04 -22.40 -4.55
C PHE A 81 28.37 -22.46 -5.33
N PHE A 82 28.93 -21.30 -5.69
CA PHE A 82 30.23 -21.23 -6.36
C PHE A 82 31.40 -21.67 -5.49
N THR A 83 31.32 -21.47 -4.17
CA THR A 83 32.41 -21.83 -3.23
C THR A 83 32.29 -23.23 -2.65
N SER A 84 31.08 -23.80 -2.58
CA SER A 84 30.80 -25.15 -2.12
C SER A 84 30.65 -26.17 -3.24
N GLY A 85 30.50 -25.72 -4.49
CA GLY A 85 30.61 -26.58 -5.65
C GLY A 85 32.02 -27.19 -5.64
N GLU A 86 32.10 -28.51 -5.56
CA GLU A 86 33.35 -29.25 -5.75
C GLU A 86 33.89 -28.90 -7.14
N VAL A 87 34.69 -27.84 -7.22
CA VAL A 87 35.61 -27.63 -8.33
C VAL A 87 36.68 -28.68 -8.12
N GLU A 88 36.39 -29.89 -8.58
CA GLU A 88 37.35 -30.99 -8.56
C GLU A 88 38.51 -30.58 -9.46
N HIS A 89 39.60 -30.12 -8.82
CA HIS A 89 40.88 -29.86 -9.46
C HIS A 89 41.49 -31.21 -9.87
N ARG A 90 40.99 -31.80 -10.96
CA ARG A 90 41.65 -32.90 -11.65
C ARG A 90 41.96 -32.45 -13.07
N ASP A 91 43.25 -32.18 -13.28
CA ASP A 91 43.90 -31.90 -14.58
C ASP A 91 43.33 -30.77 -15.44
N GLY A 92 43.75 -29.52 -15.15
CA GLY A 92 44.14 -28.51 -16.15
C GLY A 92 43.17 -28.14 -17.29
N ARG A 93 41.93 -28.61 -17.30
CA ARG A 93 40.92 -28.38 -18.33
C ARG A 93 39.59 -28.08 -17.63
N LEU A 94 39.19 -26.82 -17.68
CA LEU A 94 37.90 -26.30 -17.24
C LEU A 94 36.74 -26.96 -18.01
N TRP A 95 36.31 -28.14 -17.59
CA TRP A 95 35.01 -28.69 -17.96
C TRP A 95 34.31 -29.10 -16.67
N THR A 96 33.39 -28.24 -16.23
CA THR A 96 32.56 -28.50 -15.08
C THR A 96 31.46 -29.50 -15.49
N GLU A 97 31.67 -30.79 -15.27
CA GLU A 97 30.58 -31.79 -15.31
C GLU A 97 29.69 -31.66 -14.06
N VAL A 98 29.25 -30.44 -13.73
CA VAL A 98 28.12 -30.27 -12.84
C VAL A 98 26.90 -30.71 -13.63
N SER A 99 26.34 -31.87 -13.27
CA SER A 99 25.08 -32.34 -13.86
C SER A 99 24.04 -31.22 -13.82
N ASN A 100 23.50 -30.85 -14.98
CA ASN A 100 22.45 -29.82 -15.12
C ASN A 100 21.30 -30.02 -14.13
N LEU A 101 21.05 -31.27 -13.74
CA LEU A 101 20.01 -31.68 -12.79
C LEU A 101 20.29 -31.21 -11.34
N LYS A 102 21.56 -31.13 -10.91
CA LYS A 102 21.93 -30.61 -9.59
C LYS A 102 21.79 -29.09 -9.51
N ILE A 103 22.20 -28.37 -10.56
CA ILE A 103 22.02 -26.92 -10.64
C ILE A 103 20.51 -26.59 -10.64
N PHE A 104 19.75 -27.30 -11.47
CA PHE A 104 18.30 -27.12 -11.53
C PHE A 104 17.63 -27.42 -10.18
N GLY A 105 18.00 -28.51 -9.51
CA GLY A 105 17.48 -28.85 -8.18
C GLY A 105 17.79 -27.78 -7.12
N TRP A 106 19.00 -27.22 -7.15
CA TRP A 106 19.39 -26.16 -6.22
C TRP A 106 18.63 -24.85 -6.48
N VAL A 107 18.53 -24.42 -7.74
CA VAL A 107 17.77 -23.22 -8.12
C VAL A 107 16.30 -23.36 -7.76
N VAL A 108 15.69 -24.51 -8.05
CA VAL A 108 14.29 -24.78 -7.70
C VAL A 108 14.11 -24.80 -6.19
N SER A 109 15.00 -25.45 -5.43
CA SER A 109 14.92 -25.48 -3.97
C SER A 109 15.06 -24.07 -3.36
N TRP A 110 15.96 -23.25 -3.90
CA TRP A 110 16.14 -21.86 -3.47
C TRP A 110 14.90 -21.01 -3.78
N LEU A 111 14.33 -21.17 -4.97
CA LEU A 111 13.13 -20.47 -5.39
C LEU A 111 11.91 -20.88 -4.54
N VAL A 112 11.77 -22.17 -4.21
CA VAL A 112 10.75 -22.66 -3.29
C VAL A 112 10.95 -22.08 -1.89
N LEU A 113 12.19 -22.00 -1.40
CA LEU A 113 12.50 -21.42 -0.09
C LEU A 113 12.13 -19.91 -0.03
N LEU A 114 12.46 -19.16 -1.08
CA LEU A 114 12.14 -17.73 -1.18
C LEU A 114 10.62 -17.49 -1.28
N THR A 115 9.91 -18.28 -2.08
CA THR A 115 8.45 -18.16 -2.21
C THR A 115 7.73 -18.54 -0.93
N LEU A 116 8.21 -19.55 -0.19
CA LEU A 116 7.71 -19.89 1.14
C LEU A 116 7.86 -18.72 2.10
N ALA A 117 9.06 -18.14 2.20
CA ALA A 117 9.37 -17.06 3.12
C ALA A 117 8.65 -15.75 2.79
N GLY A 118 8.59 -15.38 1.51
CA GLY A 118 8.02 -14.10 1.08
C GLY A 118 6.51 -14.09 0.94
N LEU A 119 5.88 -15.21 0.57
CA LEU A 119 4.46 -15.24 0.19
C LEU A 119 3.59 -16.15 1.06
N TRP A 120 4.08 -17.30 1.49
CA TRP A 120 3.22 -18.30 2.14
C TRP A 120 3.23 -18.19 3.67
N LEU A 121 4.41 -18.02 4.25
CA LEU A 121 4.60 -17.92 5.70
C LEU A 121 3.93 -16.66 6.28
N PRO A 122 4.07 -15.47 5.67
CA PRO A 122 3.38 -14.26 6.13
C PRO A 122 1.86 -14.40 6.03
N ARG A 123 1.35 -14.95 4.91
CA ARG A 123 -0.09 -15.19 4.70
C ARG A 123 -0.72 -16.03 5.79
N MET A 124 -0.04 -17.11 6.22
CA MET A 124 -0.58 -17.97 7.26
C MET A 124 -0.46 -17.38 8.66
N ALA A 125 0.61 -16.64 8.96
CA ALA A 125 0.82 -16.04 10.28
C ALA A 125 -0.17 -14.90 10.56
N VAL A 126 -0.48 -14.08 9.55
CA VAL A 126 -1.23 -12.82 9.74
C VAL A 126 -2.75 -13.02 9.80
N ARG A 127 -3.27 -14.08 9.17
CA ARG A 127 -4.72 -14.37 9.09
C ARG A 127 -5.41 -14.47 10.46
N TYR A 128 -4.67 -14.73 11.54
CA TYR A 128 -5.22 -14.92 12.89
C TYR A 128 -4.93 -13.78 13.88
N SER A 129 -3.99 -12.85 13.60
CA SER A 129 -3.52 -11.90 14.64
C SER A 129 -3.07 -10.52 14.13
N SER A 130 -3.61 -10.04 13.01
CA SER A 130 -3.20 -8.78 12.39
C SER A 130 -3.33 -7.54 13.30
N SER A 131 -4.47 -7.35 13.98
CA SER A 131 -4.70 -6.12 14.77
C SER A 131 -3.89 -6.06 16.09
N PHE A 132 -3.63 -7.19 16.74
CA PHE A 132 -2.84 -7.22 17.99
C PHE A 132 -1.35 -7.07 17.71
N PHE A 133 -0.86 -7.76 16.68
CA PHE A 133 0.54 -7.70 16.27
C PHE A 133 0.92 -6.31 15.77
N LEU A 134 0.04 -5.65 15.00
CA LEU A 134 0.31 -4.31 14.49
C LEU A 134 0.46 -3.29 15.61
N TYR A 135 -0.42 -3.28 16.62
CA TYR A 135 -0.34 -2.33 17.73
C TYR A 135 0.95 -2.48 18.55
N HIS A 136 1.43 -3.71 18.76
CA HIS A 136 2.65 -3.95 19.54
C HIS A 136 3.94 -3.72 18.73
N SER A 137 3.93 -4.11 17.45
CA SER A 137 5.08 -4.01 16.56
C SER A 137 5.21 -2.65 15.88
N TRP A 138 4.22 -1.75 16.02
CA TRP A 138 4.23 -0.40 15.43
C TRP A 138 5.53 0.40 15.65
N PRO A 139 6.10 0.53 16.87
CA PRO A 139 7.31 1.33 17.07
C PRO A 139 8.54 0.73 16.35
N PHE A 140 8.57 -0.58 16.15
CA PHE A 140 9.63 -1.24 15.37
C PHE A 140 9.52 -0.87 13.89
N TRP A 141 8.30 -0.91 13.34
CA TRP A 141 8.02 -0.56 11.96
C TRP A 141 8.27 0.91 11.67
N ARG A 142 7.87 1.80 12.58
CA ARG A 142 8.16 3.24 12.49
C ARG A 142 9.67 3.52 12.49
N GLY A 143 10.42 2.86 13.38
CA GLY A 143 11.88 2.98 13.40
C GLY A 143 12.53 2.51 12.10
N LEU A 144 11.99 1.45 11.49
CA LEU A 144 12.44 0.97 10.19
C LEU A 144 12.13 1.97 9.07
N ALA A 145 10.94 2.57 9.07
CA ALA A 145 10.55 3.58 8.08
C ALA A 145 11.44 4.83 8.16
N VAL A 146 11.71 5.34 9.36
CA VAL A 146 12.64 6.47 9.55
C VAL A 146 14.04 6.15 9.02
N LEU A 147 14.52 4.91 9.23
CA LEU A 147 15.82 4.47 8.73
C LEU A 147 15.82 4.31 7.20
N ALA A 148 14.69 3.88 6.64
CA ALA A 148 14.45 3.81 5.19
C ALA A 148 14.10 5.17 4.56
N GLY A 149 13.90 6.23 5.37
CA GLY A 149 13.55 7.59 4.95
C GLY A 149 14.31 8.12 3.72
N PRO A 150 15.66 8.05 3.66
CA PRO A 150 16.39 8.55 2.49
C PRO A 150 16.13 7.72 1.21
N PHE A 151 15.70 6.46 1.34
CA PHE A 151 15.32 5.61 0.22
C PHE A 151 13.86 5.80 -0.19
N LEU A 152 12.98 6.11 0.77
CA LEU A 152 11.59 6.47 0.50
C LEU A 152 11.51 7.71 -0.40
N GLY A 153 12.24 8.78 -0.06
CA GLY A 153 12.28 10.00 -0.88
C GLY A 153 12.90 9.82 -2.27
N LEU A 154 13.68 8.75 -2.51
CA LEU A 154 14.13 8.41 -3.86
C LEU A 154 12.96 7.91 -4.73
N GLY A 155 12.01 7.18 -4.14
CA GLY A 155 10.77 6.77 -4.81
C GLY A 155 10.00 7.98 -5.35
N ASP A 156 9.85 9.01 -4.52
CA ASP A 156 9.17 10.26 -4.87
C ASP A 156 9.87 11.00 -6.04
N VAL A 157 11.20 10.90 -6.11
CA VAL A 157 11.95 11.46 -7.24
C VAL A 157 11.63 10.67 -8.52
N PHE A 158 11.50 9.34 -8.44
CA PHE A 158 11.15 8.52 -9.61
C PHE A 158 9.71 8.75 -10.06
N THR A 159 8.75 8.91 -9.14
CA THR A 159 7.37 9.27 -9.50
C THR A 159 7.33 10.65 -10.13
N TRP A 160 8.01 11.64 -9.54
CA TRP A 160 8.14 12.98 -10.12
C TRP A 160 8.77 12.96 -11.53
N VAL A 161 9.81 12.14 -11.76
CA VAL A 161 10.40 11.96 -13.09
C VAL A 161 9.41 11.27 -14.04
N GLY A 162 8.68 10.26 -13.59
CA GLY A 162 7.65 9.58 -14.37
C GLY A 162 6.52 10.53 -14.81
N GLN A 163 6.02 11.33 -13.88
CA GLN A 163 5.04 12.40 -14.14
C GLN A 163 5.60 13.51 -15.02
N ARG A 164 6.91 13.74 -15.04
CA ARG A 164 7.49 14.70 -16.00
C ARG A 164 7.49 14.15 -17.42
N LEU A 165 7.51 12.82 -17.56
CA LEU A 165 7.55 12.11 -18.84
C LEU A 165 6.15 11.79 -19.38
N THR A 166 5.19 11.56 -18.50
CA THR A 166 3.77 11.41 -18.82
C THR A 166 3.10 12.74 -18.52
N ASP A 167 2.52 13.43 -19.50
CA ASP A 167 1.88 14.76 -19.33
C ASP A 167 0.55 14.69 -18.53
N GLU A 168 0.46 13.75 -17.58
CA GLU A 168 -0.68 13.46 -16.74
C GLU A 168 -0.40 14.10 -15.37
N PRO A 169 -1.10 15.18 -15.01
CA PRO A 169 -1.00 15.72 -13.67
C PRO A 169 -1.53 14.69 -12.67
N GLU A 170 -0.83 14.51 -11.55
CA GLU A 170 -1.49 14.12 -10.31
C GLU A 170 -2.44 15.26 -9.97
N ASP A 171 -3.64 15.18 -10.51
CA ASP A 171 -4.74 16.00 -10.07
C ASP A 171 -5.68 15.03 -9.38
N ASP A 172 -5.92 15.24 -8.08
CA ASP A 172 -6.93 14.50 -7.32
C ASP A 172 -8.27 14.50 -8.08
N SER A 173 -8.49 15.54 -8.91
CA SER A 173 -9.61 15.65 -9.85
C SER A 173 -9.72 14.49 -10.85
N TYR A 174 -8.62 13.90 -11.32
CA TYR A 174 -8.66 12.79 -12.27
C TYR A 174 -9.13 11.49 -11.61
N GLU A 175 -8.67 11.22 -10.38
CA GLU A 175 -9.12 10.05 -9.63
C GLU A 175 -10.60 10.20 -9.26
N GLU A 176 -11.02 11.40 -8.84
CA GLU A 176 -12.41 11.74 -8.58
C GLU A 176 -13.29 11.56 -9.82
N GLU A 177 -12.90 12.11 -10.97
CA GLU A 177 -13.63 11.98 -12.24
C GLU A 177 -13.76 10.49 -12.66
N MET A 178 -12.71 9.69 -12.46
CA MET A 178 -12.75 8.25 -12.74
C MET A 178 -13.73 7.50 -11.80
N ILE A 179 -13.76 7.85 -10.52
CA ILE A 179 -14.71 7.28 -9.54
C ILE A 179 -16.15 7.65 -9.92
N GLU A 180 -16.40 8.90 -10.29
CA GLU A 180 -17.72 9.33 -10.75
C GLU A 180 -18.19 8.57 -11.99
N ASP A 181 -17.30 8.35 -12.95
CA ASP A 181 -17.60 7.55 -14.14
C ASP A 181 -17.90 6.08 -13.82
N GLU A 182 -17.19 5.49 -12.84
CA GLU A 182 -17.50 4.15 -12.34
C GLU A 182 -18.89 4.11 -11.69
N ILE A 183 -19.20 5.09 -10.83
CA ILE A 183 -20.51 5.23 -10.18
C ILE A 183 -21.62 5.39 -11.22
N ARG A 184 -21.44 6.28 -12.20
CA ARG A 184 -22.39 6.52 -13.31
C ARG A 184 -22.64 5.24 -14.11
N THR A 185 -21.59 4.46 -14.36
CA THR A 185 -21.68 3.16 -15.03
C THR A 185 -22.46 2.15 -14.20
N MET A 186 -22.19 2.04 -12.89
CA MET A 186 -22.92 1.14 -11.98
C MET A 186 -24.40 1.53 -11.86
N ILE A 187 -24.71 2.82 -11.74
CA ILE A 187 -26.09 3.32 -11.65
C ILE A 187 -26.85 3.03 -12.94
N THR A 188 -26.24 3.30 -14.10
CA THR A 188 -26.86 3.02 -15.41
C THR A 188 -27.15 1.54 -15.59
N ALA A 189 -26.23 0.67 -15.16
CA ALA A 189 -26.44 -0.77 -15.16
C ALA A 189 -27.57 -1.19 -14.20
N GLY A 190 -27.59 -0.65 -12.98
CA GLY A 190 -28.62 -0.95 -11.99
C GLY A 190 -30.02 -0.44 -12.37
N GLN A 191 -30.11 0.70 -13.05
CA GLN A 191 -31.38 1.21 -13.58
C GLN A 191 -31.91 0.31 -14.71
N ARG A 192 -31.01 -0.17 -15.59
CA ARG A 192 -31.36 -1.12 -16.66
C ARG A 192 -31.88 -2.45 -16.09
N ASP A 193 -31.33 -2.90 -14.98
CA ASP A 193 -31.76 -4.12 -14.28
C ASP A 193 -33.00 -3.91 -13.38
N GLY A 194 -33.53 -2.69 -13.31
CA GLY A 194 -34.71 -2.34 -12.53
C GLY A 194 -34.47 -2.36 -11.01
N LEU A 195 -33.22 -2.24 -10.56
CA LEU A 195 -32.86 -2.19 -9.14
C LEU A 195 -33.19 -0.84 -8.50
N PHE A 196 -33.30 0.22 -9.30
CA PHE A 196 -33.55 1.59 -8.85
C PHE A 196 -34.85 2.15 -9.46
N SER A 197 -35.55 3.00 -8.71
CA SER A 197 -36.68 3.79 -9.19
C SER A 197 -36.23 5.02 -10.00
N ASP A 198 -37.10 5.52 -10.88
CA ASP A 198 -36.87 6.60 -11.88
C ASP A 198 -36.40 7.98 -11.36
N GLY A 199 -36.02 8.13 -10.09
CA GLY A 199 -35.46 9.38 -9.53
C GLY A 199 -34.23 9.19 -8.65
N VAL A 200 -33.79 7.95 -8.44
CA VAL A 200 -32.56 7.66 -7.69
C VAL A 200 -31.31 8.05 -8.47
N PRO A 201 -31.20 7.78 -9.79
CA PRO A 201 -30.07 8.25 -10.58
C PRO A 201 -29.89 9.78 -10.52
N GLU A 202 -30.97 10.54 -10.68
CA GLU A 202 -30.94 12.01 -10.58
C GLU A 202 -30.52 12.50 -9.19
N MET A 203 -30.98 11.84 -8.12
CA MET A 203 -30.55 12.19 -6.76
C MET A 203 -29.05 11.95 -6.55
N ILE A 204 -28.52 10.83 -7.03
CA ILE A 204 -27.09 10.50 -6.86
C ILE A 204 -26.24 11.45 -7.70
N GLN A 205 -26.63 11.74 -8.94
CA GLN A 205 -25.95 12.74 -9.77
C GLN A 205 -25.94 14.11 -9.07
N GLY A 206 -27.07 14.54 -8.48
CA GLY A 206 -27.11 15.80 -7.73
C GLY A 206 -26.25 15.85 -6.47
N VAL A 207 -25.85 14.70 -5.89
CA VAL A 207 -24.88 14.65 -4.79
C VAL A 207 -23.45 14.73 -5.30
N MET A 208 -23.15 14.09 -6.43
CA MET A 208 -21.83 14.18 -7.09
C MET A 208 -21.58 15.63 -7.54
N ASP A 209 -22.55 16.22 -8.26
CA ASP A 209 -22.48 17.60 -8.74
C ASP A 209 -22.42 18.65 -7.60
N LEU A 210 -22.75 18.28 -6.35
CA LEU A 210 -22.81 19.23 -5.25
C LEU A 210 -21.43 19.81 -4.92
N ASP A 211 -20.36 19.03 -5.05
CA ASP A 211 -19.01 19.48 -4.74
C ASP A 211 -18.53 20.55 -5.74
N GLU A 212 -18.92 20.42 -7.00
CA GLU A 212 -18.60 21.37 -8.08
C GLU A 212 -19.41 22.67 -8.00
N ASN A 213 -20.52 22.69 -7.25
CA ASN A 213 -21.43 23.83 -7.20
C ASN A 213 -21.01 24.89 -6.17
N ASP A 214 -20.54 26.04 -6.64
CA ASP A 214 -20.30 27.21 -5.80
C ASP A 214 -21.62 27.81 -5.27
N VAL A 215 -21.59 28.43 -4.09
CA VAL A 215 -22.72 29.16 -3.50
C VAL A 215 -23.28 30.20 -4.47
N GLN A 216 -22.42 30.81 -5.29
CA GLN A 216 -22.82 31.76 -6.31
C GLN A 216 -23.76 31.14 -7.37
N SER A 217 -23.65 29.85 -7.69
CA SER A 217 -24.48 29.18 -8.70
C SER A 217 -25.90 28.89 -8.19
N ILE A 218 -26.06 28.64 -6.89
CA ILE A 218 -27.33 28.26 -6.26
C ILE A 218 -28.02 29.41 -5.51
N MET A 219 -27.30 30.49 -5.17
CA MET A 219 -27.89 31.61 -4.42
C MET A 219 -28.92 32.35 -5.25
N THR A 220 -29.93 32.89 -4.58
CA THR A 220 -30.82 33.88 -5.20
C THR A 220 -30.05 35.20 -5.39
N PRO A 221 -29.93 35.74 -6.62
CA PRO A 221 -29.25 37.01 -6.86
C PRO A 221 -29.81 38.14 -5.98
N ARG A 222 -28.96 39.06 -5.53
CA ARG A 222 -29.36 40.18 -4.64
C ARG A 222 -30.50 41.04 -5.19
N SER A 223 -30.63 41.15 -6.50
CA SER A 223 -31.72 41.87 -7.17
C SER A 223 -33.08 41.17 -7.07
N LEU A 224 -33.10 39.88 -6.75
CA LEU A 224 -34.29 39.05 -6.59
C LEU A 224 -34.56 38.70 -5.12
N LEU A 225 -33.81 39.33 -4.21
CA LEU A 225 -33.91 39.10 -2.78
C LEU A 225 -34.99 40.03 -2.22
N ASP A 226 -36.03 39.44 -1.64
CA ASP A 226 -37.06 40.19 -0.94
C ASP A 226 -36.53 40.58 0.44
N ALA A 227 -36.30 41.88 0.65
CA ALA A 227 -35.61 42.40 1.82
C ALA A 227 -36.46 43.46 2.53
N VAL A 228 -36.60 43.30 3.84
CA VAL A 228 -37.38 44.19 4.69
C VAL A 228 -36.46 45.17 5.40
N SER A 229 -36.83 46.46 5.45
CA SER A 229 -36.08 47.48 6.20
C SER A 229 -36.24 47.30 7.71
N LEU A 230 -35.17 47.51 8.47
CA LEU A 230 -35.19 47.47 9.94
C LEU A 230 -36.10 48.55 10.56
N GLU A 231 -36.36 49.63 9.83
CA GLU A 231 -37.19 50.75 10.28
C GLU A 231 -38.68 50.57 9.93
N MET A 232 -39.03 49.48 9.22
CA MET A 232 -40.40 49.25 8.76
C MET A 232 -41.31 48.80 9.93
N PRO A 233 -42.46 49.46 10.14
CA PRO A 233 -43.41 49.05 11.17
C PRO A 233 -44.06 47.70 10.81
N TRP A 234 -44.37 46.90 11.84
CA TRP A 234 -44.84 45.51 11.72
C TRP A 234 -46.04 45.32 10.77
N ASP A 235 -46.99 46.26 10.78
CA ASP A 235 -48.20 46.18 9.96
C ASP A 235 -47.91 46.28 8.45
N ASP A 236 -46.80 46.90 8.06
CA ASP A 236 -46.38 47.04 6.66
C ASP A 236 -45.51 45.86 6.18
N VAL A 237 -44.88 45.11 7.09
CA VAL A 237 -44.04 43.93 6.78
C VAL A 237 -44.88 42.70 6.42
N VAL A 238 -46.06 42.55 7.03
CA VAL A 238 -46.93 41.37 6.89
C VAL A 238 -47.84 41.47 5.65
N ARG A 239 -47.81 42.61 4.96
CA ARG A 239 -48.69 42.94 3.84
C ARG A 239 -48.17 42.43 2.51
#